data_AF-A0A8R1XL98-F1
#
_entry.id   AF-A0A8R1XL98-F1
#
_cell.length_a   1.000
_cell.length_b   1.000
_cell.length_c   1.000
_cell.angle_alpha   90.00
_cell.angle_beta   90.00
_cell.angle_gamma   90.00
#
_symmetry.space_group_name_H-M   'P 1'
#
loop_
_entity.id
_entity.type
_entity.pdbx_description
1 polymer ?
#
loop_
_entity_poly.entity_id
_entity_poly.type
_entity_poly.pdbx_seq_one_letter_code
_entity_poly.pdbx_strand_id
1 'polypeptide(L)'
;MPINDHTLILVQLLTLLFFIRYNRCNFYTTAIPQRANEPWSVILCKFADTAKYEPRTREWYQKWMTGSGAGTIAKYFMDVSNGIYTITDTEVLGWMTLPWTVQQVRLMALMDKTLWKDNSFNTLFFIKAKQLCVEFAARKTKLNKRKITILNAEHGAMYGKEDGVLITPRLSFSSVLAHEMVHSFHIGHSYSDRKINIFPNSHTGEYDDHYDLMSTANAWMHKSRYGFSGPGLNGPHLDYLGWLPSNRILYFGRDGRSSSMIRLSSLSIPHAWTNDWLLVMVPFDRNNPANVFTLEFRTPVNYDSGIMQEAIIIHKVDRKGTNYYSTIVTHSKDYDELMVGTEWMHFLEQDSPEVHPAIKLRVERIDRQRQIAILLINSTFNPMSCRSTKTQRHLTKDTNETTQYSLSNGTHSTKILRCEEKRFFKDLLTFGMNACHDGYVWRMIDPYDYVCVTKERKQQIQNLRKARNRLDICRKPLVPRKAFPSDNVCVTQKEFATTQQENAESHKTMKYHLFFNGEETIAL
;
A
#
# COMPACT_ATOMS: atom_id res chain seq x y z
N MET A 1 64.88 13.51 35.17
CA MET A 1 63.80 14.19 35.91
C MET A 1 62.48 13.66 35.40
N PRO A 2 61.65 13.00 36.22
CA PRO A 2 60.37 12.50 35.77
C PRO A 2 59.43 13.69 35.55
N ILE A 3 58.82 13.72 34.38
CA ILE A 3 57.94 14.79 33.91
C ILE A 3 56.63 14.71 34.71
N ASN A 4 56.27 15.86 35.27
CA ASN A 4 55.30 16.06 36.34
C ASN A 4 53.86 15.74 35.91
N ASP A 5 53.17 14.95 36.74
CA ASP A 5 51.95 14.19 36.46
C ASP A 5 50.64 15.01 36.62
N HIS A 6 50.70 16.33 36.43
CA HIS A 6 49.57 17.21 36.78
C HIS A 6 48.90 17.96 35.62
N THR A 7 49.34 17.77 34.38
CA THR A 7 48.69 18.41 33.22
C THR A 7 47.86 17.47 32.36
N LEU A 8 47.93 16.15 32.55
CA LEU A 8 47.14 15.20 31.75
C LEU A 8 45.74 14.92 32.35
N ILE A 9 45.53 15.20 33.64
CA ILE A 9 44.24 14.96 34.31
C ILE A 9 43.20 16.03 33.93
N LEU A 10 43.60 17.21 33.45
CA LEU A 10 42.63 18.24 33.04
C LEU A 10 41.98 17.96 31.68
N VAL A 11 42.62 17.15 30.82
CA VAL A 11 42.05 16.78 29.51
C VAL A 11 41.03 15.63 29.64
N GLN A 12 41.06 14.87 30.74
CA GLN A 12 40.08 13.80 30.98
C GLN A 12 38.78 14.28 31.63
N LEU A 13 38.72 15.49 32.19
CA LEU A 13 37.48 15.98 32.81
C LEU A 13 36.56 16.74 31.83
N LEU A 14 37.06 17.24 30.69
CA LEU A 14 36.23 17.97 29.73
C LEU A 14 35.47 17.08 28.73
N THR A 15 35.78 15.79 28.62
CA THR A 15 35.05 14.86 27.74
C THR A 15 33.86 14.17 28.41
N LEU A 16 33.65 14.36 29.71
CA LEU A 16 32.55 13.70 30.44
C LEU A 16 31.17 14.39 30.35
N LEU A 17 31.05 15.56 29.70
CA LEU A 17 29.78 16.30 29.65
C LEU A 17 29.06 16.32 28.30
N PHE A 18 29.58 15.66 27.26
CA PHE A 18 28.94 15.65 25.93
C PHE A 18 28.57 14.25 25.38
N PHE A 19 28.47 13.24 26.24
CA PHE A 19 27.68 12.05 25.91
C PHE A 19 26.24 12.21 26.41
N ILE A 20 25.56 13.26 25.94
CA ILE A 20 24.14 13.15 25.66
C ILE A 20 24.07 12.15 24.50
N ARG A 21 24.10 10.86 24.85
CA ARG A 21 23.67 9.79 23.97
C ARG A 21 22.25 10.17 23.58
N TYR A 22 22.12 10.85 22.45
CA TYR A 22 20.98 10.69 21.56
C TYR A 22 21.02 9.22 21.14
N ASN A 23 20.65 8.33 22.06
CA ASN A 23 19.92 7.15 21.70
C ASN A 23 18.74 7.71 20.93
N ARG A 24 18.87 7.78 19.61
CA ARG A 24 17.73 7.64 18.72
C ARG A 24 17.14 6.30 19.12
N CYS A 25 16.31 6.31 20.17
CA CYS A 25 15.49 5.16 20.48
C CYS A 25 14.67 4.98 19.22
N ASN A 26 15.03 3.96 18.44
CA ASN A 26 14.26 3.55 17.28
C ASN A 26 12.94 3.03 17.83
N PHE A 27 11.99 3.94 17.99
CA PHE A 27 10.61 3.60 18.30
C PHE A 27 9.99 3.00 17.04
N TYR A 28 9.31 1.87 17.18
CA TYR A 28 8.54 1.27 16.10
C TYR A 28 7.36 2.19 15.80
N THR A 29 7.52 2.98 14.75
CA THR A 29 6.44 3.79 14.15
C THR A 29 5.95 3.18 12.85
N THR A 30 6.64 2.15 12.35
CA THR A 30 6.34 1.41 11.12
C THR A 30 5.44 0.22 11.44
N ALA A 31 4.19 0.46 11.81
CA ALA A 31 3.15 -0.54 11.63
C ALA A 31 2.58 -0.41 10.20
N ILE A 32 1.69 -1.30 9.76
CA ILE A 32 0.74 -0.92 8.72
C ILE A 32 -0.42 -0.17 9.42
N PRO A 33 -0.75 1.07 8.99
CA PRO A 33 -0.21 1.75 7.82
C PRO A 33 1.20 2.28 8.02
N GLN A 34 1.99 2.25 6.94
CA GLN A 34 3.35 2.76 6.91
C GLN A 34 3.34 4.26 7.22
N ARG A 35 3.49 4.58 8.51
CA ARG A 35 3.35 5.92 9.07
C ARG A 35 4.65 6.37 9.73
N ALA A 36 5.58 6.80 8.91
CA ALA A 36 6.89 7.24 9.38
C ALA A 36 7.52 8.23 8.40
N ASN A 37 8.60 8.85 8.86
CA ASN A 37 9.62 9.35 7.97
C ASN A 37 10.55 8.19 7.60
N GLU A 38 10.70 7.91 6.31
CA GLU A 38 11.61 6.89 5.78
C GLU A 38 12.62 7.55 4.82
N PRO A 39 13.75 8.07 5.33
CA PRO A 39 14.78 8.65 4.50
C PRO A 39 15.39 7.62 3.54
N TRP A 40 15.63 8.04 2.30
CA TRP A 40 16.32 7.23 1.29
C TRP A 40 17.76 7.70 1.12
N SER A 41 18.66 6.81 0.70
CA SER A 41 19.96 7.21 0.14
C SER A 41 19.89 7.15 -1.38
N VAL A 42 20.05 8.30 -2.03
CA VAL A 42 20.11 8.39 -3.49
C VAL A 42 21.56 8.40 -3.92
N ILE A 43 21.93 7.41 -4.73
CA ILE A 43 23.31 7.11 -5.10
C ILE A 43 23.46 7.34 -6.59
N LEU A 44 24.20 8.37 -6.95
CA LEU A 44 24.48 8.70 -8.35
C LEU A 44 25.74 7.96 -8.80
N CYS A 45 25.64 7.06 -9.77
CA CYS A 45 26.75 6.22 -10.22
C CYS A 45 27.04 6.35 -11.71
N LYS A 46 28.33 6.44 -12.04
CA LYS A 46 28.88 6.47 -13.39
C LYS A 46 29.74 5.24 -13.64
N PHE A 47 29.76 4.73 -14.86
CA PHE A 47 30.71 3.69 -15.25
C PHE A 47 32.06 4.30 -15.66
N ALA A 48 33.13 3.52 -15.66
CA ALA A 48 34.48 3.99 -15.98
C ALA A 48 34.57 4.60 -17.40
N ASP A 49 33.88 3.99 -18.37
CA ASP A 49 33.79 4.40 -19.78
C ASP A 49 32.83 5.57 -20.02
N THR A 50 31.95 5.87 -19.06
CA THR A 50 30.98 6.99 -19.14
C THR A 50 31.25 8.07 -18.08
N ALA A 51 32.42 8.04 -17.43
CA ALA A 51 32.74 8.87 -16.27
C ALA A 51 32.61 10.39 -16.47
N LYS A 52 32.67 10.86 -17.73
CA LYS A 52 32.54 12.28 -18.10
C LYS A 52 31.08 12.74 -18.24
N TYR A 53 30.11 11.83 -18.32
CA TYR A 53 28.71 12.17 -18.53
C TYR A 53 27.94 12.18 -17.21
N GLU A 54 27.42 13.35 -16.86
CA GLU A 54 26.55 13.60 -15.71
C GLU A 54 25.26 14.26 -16.20
N PRO A 55 24.15 13.51 -16.35
CA PRO A 55 22.90 14.04 -16.90
C PRO A 55 22.36 15.28 -16.17
N ARG A 56 22.53 15.32 -14.84
CA ARG A 56 22.11 16.40 -13.94
C ARG A 56 23.07 16.48 -12.76
N THR A 57 23.13 17.64 -12.10
CA THR A 57 23.95 17.82 -10.90
C THR A 57 23.35 17.13 -9.68
N ARG A 58 24.17 16.87 -8.66
CA ARG A 58 23.71 16.33 -7.37
C ARG A 58 22.66 17.24 -6.72
N GLU A 59 22.82 18.55 -6.84
CA GLU A 59 21.89 19.56 -6.30
C GLU A 59 20.53 19.50 -7.00
N TRP A 60 20.52 19.23 -8.31
CA TRP A 60 19.28 19.04 -9.06
C TRP A 60 18.50 17.83 -8.54
N TYR A 61 19.18 16.69 -8.35
CA TYR A 61 18.58 15.48 -7.77
C TYR A 61 18.13 15.73 -6.33
N GLN A 62 18.92 16.42 -5.51
CA GLN A 62 18.53 16.75 -4.14
C GLN A 62 17.25 17.57 -4.10
N LYS A 63 17.12 18.57 -4.97
CA LYS A 63 15.92 19.39 -5.08
C LYS A 63 14.71 18.62 -5.62
N TRP A 64 14.92 17.68 -6.53
CA TRP A 64 13.87 16.79 -7.03
C TRP A 64 13.36 15.84 -5.93
N MET A 65 14.25 15.31 -5.09
CA MET A 65 13.89 14.39 -4.01
C MET A 65 13.16 15.09 -2.87
N THR A 66 13.75 16.15 -2.30
CA THR A 66 13.29 16.73 -1.02
C THR A 66 12.89 18.20 -1.08
N GLY A 67 12.85 18.81 -2.27
CA GLY A 67 12.35 20.18 -2.41
C GLY A 67 10.87 20.31 -2.05
N SER A 68 10.45 21.52 -1.67
CA SER A 68 9.05 21.82 -1.27
C SER A 68 8.08 22.09 -2.42
N GLY A 69 8.58 22.24 -3.64
CA GLY A 69 7.76 22.58 -4.82
C GLY A 69 6.97 21.39 -5.37
N ALA A 70 5.94 21.67 -6.16
CA ALA A 70 5.19 20.64 -6.88
C ALA A 70 6.10 19.79 -7.79
N GLY A 71 5.75 18.51 -7.91
CA GLY A 71 6.48 17.52 -8.72
C GLY A 71 7.70 16.90 -8.04
N THR A 72 8.08 17.32 -6.83
CA THR A 72 9.12 16.62 -6.06
C THR A 72 8.60 15.31 -5.48
N ILE A 73 9.52 14.36 -5.24
CA ILE A 73 9.15 13.04 -4.72
C ILE A 73 8.64 13.13 -3.29
N ALA A 74 9.27 13.95 -2.45
CA ALA A 74 8.79 14.20 -1.08
C ALA A 74 7.39 14.81 -1.06
N LYS A 75 7.08 15.75 -1.97
CA LYS A 75 5.75 16.36 -2.05
C LYS A 75 4.70 15.36 -2.53
N TYR A 76 5.04 14.52 -3.53
CA TYR A 76 4.16 13.45 -4.00
C TYR A 76 3.72 12.53 -2.85
N PHE A 77 4.68 11.95 -2.14
CA PHE A 77 4.40 11.01 -1.06
C PHE A 77 3.71 11.68 0.13
N MET A 78 4.08 12.91 0.47
CA MET A 78 3.41 13.67 1.53
C MET A 78 1.94 13.92 1.18
N ASP A 79 1.62 14.28 -0.06
CA ASP A 79 0.25 14.59 -0.44
C ASP A 79 -0.62 13.33 -0.59
N VAL A 80 -0.14 12.31 -1.31
CA VAL A 80 -0.88 11.06 -1.55
C VAL A 80 -1.12 10.29 -0.25
N SER A 81 -0.21 10.38 0.71
CA SER A 81 -0.39 9.80 2.06
C SER A 81 -1.10 10.71 3.05
N ASN A 82 -1.50 11.93 2.66
CA ASN A 82 -2.10 12.93 3.55
C ASN A 82 -1.23 13.26 4.77
N GLY A 83 0.08 13.31 4.56
CA GLY A 83 1.09 13.72 5.53
C GLY A 83 1.52 12.64 6.51
N ILE A 84 1.06 11.39 6.36
CA ILE A 84 1.39 10.31 7.30
C ILE A 84 2.67 9.56 6.90
N TYR A 85 3.07 9.63 5.63
CA TYR A 85 4.34 9.11 5.13
C TYR A 85 5.18 10.24 4.52
N THR A 86 6.45 10.29 4.89
CA THR A 86 7.40 11.28 4.37
C THR A 86 8.75 10.62 4.11
N ILE A 87 9.55 11.27 3.26
CA ILE A 87 10.93 10.87 2.96
C ILE A 87 11.90 12.03 3.24
N THR A 88 11.56 12.86 4.23
CA THR A 88 12.45 13.92 4.71
C THR A 88 13.79 13.34 5.16
N ASP A 89 14.84 14.16 5.13
CA ASP A 89 16.23 13.74 5.37
C ASP A 89 16.80 12.74 4.33
N THR A 90 16.11 12.53 3.20
CA THR A 90 16.68 11.81 2.05
C THR A 90 17.91 12.55 1.54
N GLU A 91 19.03 11.84 1.46
CA GLU A 91 20.32 12.39 1.06
C GLU A 91 20.69 11.91 -0.34
N VAL A 92 21.11 12.85 -1.19
CA VAL A 92 21.72 12.54 -2.49
C VAL A 92 23.24 12.57 -2.37
N LEU A 93 23.86 11.43 -2.61
CA LEU A 93 25.30 11.27 -2.76
C LEU A 93 25.73 11.78 -4.15
N GLY A 94 26.88 12.44 -4.22
CA GLY A 94 27.44 12.93 -5.47
C GLY A 94 27.77 11.80 -6.46
N TRP A 95 28.00 12.17 -7.72
CA TRP A 95 28.37 11.21 -8.77
C TRP A 95 29.65 10.45 -8.43
N MET A 96 29.53 9.13 -8.28
CA MET A 96 30.64 8.23 -8.05
C MET A 96 30.98 7.47 -9.32
N THR A 97 32.24 7.50 -9.72
CA THR A 97 32.73 6.68 -10.82
C THR A 97 33.07 5.28 -10.31
N LEU A 98 32.34 4.27 -10.79
CA LEU A 98 32.68 2.86 -10.62
C LEU A 98 33.95 2.53 -11.40
N PRO A 99 34.80 1.63 -10.90
CA PRO A 99 36.04 1.25 -11.58
C PRO A 99 35.81 0.35 -12.81
N TRP A 100 34.56 -0.04 -13.08
CA TRP A 100 34.19 -0.93 -14.18
C TRP A 100 33.44 -0.20 -15.28
N THR A 101 33.73 -0.60 -16.51
CA THR A 101 32.97 -0.21 -17.71
C THR A 101 31.60 -0.90 -17.75
N VAL A 102 30.67 -0.38 -18.55
CA VAL A 102 29.36 -1.03 -18.75
C VAL A 102 29.53 -2.49 -19.18
N GLN A 103 30.45 -2.75 -20.11
CA GLN A 103 30.68 -4.10 -20.63
C GLN A 103 31.25 -5.04 -19.56
N GLN A 104 32.16 -4.57 -18.71
CA GLN A 104 32.66 -5.38 -17.59
C GLN A 104 31.54 -5.73 -16.60
N VAL A 105 30.65 -4.79 -16.29
CA VAL A 105 29.50 -5.05 -15.41
C VAL A 105 28.52 -6.05 -16.03
N ARG A 106 28.28 -5.99 -17.35
CA ARG A 106 27.48 -7.01 -18.06
C ARG A 106 28.12 -8.40 -17.95
N LEU A 107 29.43 -8.50 -18.14
CA LEU A 107 30.15 -9.77 -17.98
C LEU A 107 30.06 -10.29 -16.54
N MET A 108 30.22 -9.42 -15.54
CA MET A 108 30.04 -9.80 -14.13
C MET A 108 28.63 -10.30 -13.84
N ALA A 109 27.61 -9.65 -14.40
CA ALA A 109 26.22 -10.06 -14.24
C ALA A 109 25.97 -11.46 -14.83
N LEU A 110 26.56 -11.76 -15.99
CA LEU A 110 26.46 -13.07 -16.61
C LEU A 110 27.19 -14.15 -15.84
N MET A 111 28.36 -13.82 -15.29
CA MET A 111 29.15 -14.77 -14.51
C MET A 111 28.54 -15.07 -13.14
N ASP A 112 27.69 -14.18 -12.63
CA ASP A 112 27.00 -14.39 -11.37
C ASP A 112 25.76 -15.28 -11.53
N LYS A 113 26.00 -16.59 -11.42
CA LYS A 113 24.95 -17.62 -11.49
C LYS A 113 23.85 -17.45 -10.45
N THR A 114 24.09 -16.71 -9.36
CA THR A 114 23.06 -16.48 -8.34
C THR A 114 21.92 -15.60 -8.86
N LEU A 115 22.19 -14.77 -9.89
CA LEU A 115 21.22 -13.84 -10.46
C LEU A 115 20.30 -14.47 -11.50
N TRP A 116 20.61 -15.68 -12.02
CA TRP A 116 19.94 -16.25 -13.18
C TRP A 116 18.50 -16.70 -12.94
N LYS A 117 18.07 -16.84 -11.67
CA LYS A 117 16.70 -17.26 -11.35
C LYS A 117 15.69 -16.24 -11.87
N ASP A 118 14.87 -16.67 -12.84
CA ASP A 118 13.72 -15.94 -13.41
C ASP A 118 14.00 -14.56 -14.01
N ASN A 119 15.27 -14.21 -14.24
CA ASN A 119 15.66 -12.88 -14.71
C ASN A 119 16.04 -12.89 -16.19
N SER A 120 15.57 -11.88 -16.93
CA SER A 120 16.05 -11.61 -18.29
C SER A 120 17.49 -11.12 -18.28
N PHE A 121 18.21 -11.29 -19.39
CA PHE A 121 19.60 -10.83 -19.54
C PHE A 121 19.77 -9.33 -19.19
N ASN A 122 18.85 -8.48 -19.65
CA ASN A 122 18.90 -7.05 -19.37
C ASN A 122 18.67 -6.77 -17.87
N THR A 123 17.79 -7.54 -17.22
CA THR A 123 17.54 -7.46 -15.79
C THR A 123 18.80 -7.81 -14.99
N LEU A 124 19.56 -8.84 -15.40
CA LEU A 124 20.80 -9.24 -14.73
C LEU A 124 21.81 -8.08 -14.63
N PHE A 125 21.99 -7.35 -15.74
CA PHE A 125 22.89 -6.19 -15.77
C PHE A 125 22.47 -5.12 -14.76
N PHE A 126 21.20 -4.74 -14.72
CA PHE A 126 20.72 -3.70 -13.80
C PHE A 126 20.81 -4.14 -12.34
N ILE A 127 20.52 -5.41 -12.03
CA ILE A 127 20.72 -5.96 -10.68
C ILE A 127 22.20 -5.81 -10.27
N LYS A 128 23.13 -6.29 -11.11
CA LYS A 128 24.56 -6.21 -10.81
C LYS A 128 25.06 -4.77 -10.70
N ALA A 129 24.64 -3.88 -11.60
CA ALA A 129 25.03 -2.48 -11.57
C ALA A 129 24.54 -1.78 -10.28
N LYS A 130 23.29 -2.05 -9.87
CA LYS A 130 22.71 -1.56 -8.62
C LYS A 130 23.50 -2.05 -7.41
N GLN A 131 23.76 -3.36 -7.33
CA GLN A 131 24.56 -3.98 -6.26
C GLN A 131 25.95 -3.31 -6.14
N LEU A 132 26.69 -3.22 -7.25
CA LEU A 132 28.04 -2.64 -7.25
C LEU A 132 28.04 -1.17 -6.83
N CYS A 133 27.03 -0.40 -7.27
CA CYS A 133 26.88 1.00 -6.89
C CYS A 133 26.62 1.16 -5.38
N VAL A 134 25.70 0.36 -4.83
CA VAL A 134 25.37 0.36 -3.39
C VAL A 134 26.58 -0.05 -2.56
N GLU A 135 27.27 -1.13 -2.91
CA GLU A 135 28.47 -1.59 -2.22
C GLU A 135 29.59 -0.53 -2.25
N PHE A 136 29.79 0.11 -3.40
CA PHE A 136 30.80 1.16 -3.55
C PHE A 136 30.48 2.40 -2.71
N ALA A 137 29.20 2.77 -2.61
CA ALA A 137 28.73 3.86 -1.76
C ALA A 137 28.88 3.55 -0.26
N ALA A 138 28.52 2.33 0.14
CA ALA A 138 28.56 1.86 1.53
C ALA A 138 29.99 1.86 2.11
N ARG A 139 31.02 1.70 1.28
CA ARG A 139 32.43 1.84 1.69
C ARG A 139 32.83 3.27 2.06
N LYS A 140 32.09 4.28 1.58
CA LYS A 140 32.42 5.70 1.76
C LYS A 140 31.56 6.39 2.80
N THR A 141 30.32 5.95 2.97
CA THR A 141 29.38 6.57 3.91
C THR A 141 28.34 5.57 4.39
N LYS A 142 27.70 5.88 5.52
CA LYS A 142 26.58 5.11 6.03
C LYS A 142 25.33 5.40 5.19
N LEU A 143 24.74 4.35 4.64
CA LEU A 143 23.51 4.45 3.85
C LEU A 143 22.26 4.24 4.72
N ASN A 144 21.16 4.84 4.29
CA ASN A 144 19.83 4.56 4.80
C ASN A 144 19.39 3.13 4.42
N LYS A 145 18.37 2.61 5.12
CA LYS A 145 17.81 1.28 4.83
C LYS A 145 17.33 1.19 3.37
N ARG A 146 16.59 2.21 2.92
CA ARG A 146 16.09 2.34 1.55
C ARG A 146 17.07 3.10 0.66
N LYS A 147 17.19 2.65 -0.59
CA LYS A 147 18.22 3.11 -1.52
C LYS A 147 17.62 3.32 -2.91
N ILE A 148 18.04 4.39 -3.58
CA ILE A 148 17.77 4.66 -4.99
C ILE A 148 19.12 4.78 -5.68
N THR A 149 19.36 3.99 -6.71
CA THR A 149 20.52 4.10 -7.59
C THR A 149 20.10 4.81 -8.87
N ILE A 150 20.83 5.86 -9.24
CA ILE A 150 20.65 6.54 -10.52
C ILE A 150 21.93 6.35 -11.33
N LEU A 151 21.81 5.61 -12.43
CA LEU A 151 22.91 5.43 -13.37
C LEU A 151 22.97 6.61 -14.32
N ASN A 152 24.18 7.00 -14.74
CA ASN A 152 24.37 8.06 -15.72
C ASN A 152 24.12 7.64 -17.18
N ALA A 153 24.00 6.34 -17.44
CA ALA A 153 23.83 5.77 -18.78
C ALA A 153 22.77 4.66 -18.76
N GLU A 154 22.60 3.98 -19.90
CA GLU A 154 21.64 2.90 -20.12
C GLU A 154 20.17 3.34 -20.08
N HIS A 155 19.26 2.39 -20.26
CA HIS A 155 17.82 2.63 -20.30
C HIS A 155 17.05 1.52 -19.58
N GLY A 156 16.58 1.83 -18.38
CA GLY A 156 15.84 0.92 -17.51
C GLY A 156 15.43 1.57 -16.19
N ALA A 157 14.41 1.00 -15.57
CA ALA A 157 13.95 1.29 -14.22
C ALA A 157 13.53 -0.04 -13.59
N MET A 158 13.87 -0.24 -12.32
CA MET A 158 13.44 -1.44 -11.58
C MET A 158 13.60 -1.30 -10.07
N TYR A 159 12.68 -1.91 -9.34
CA TYR A 159 12.81 -2.20 -7.92
C TYR A 159 13.48 -3.57 -7.68
N GLY A 160 14.08 -3.74 -6.51
CA GLY A 160 14.55 -5.02 -6.01
C GLY A 160 14.66 -4.99 -4.48
N LYS A 161 14.37 -6.13 -3.84
CA LYS A 161 14.23 -6.21 -2.37
C LYS A 161 15.49 -5.77 -1.61
N GLU A 162 16.67 -6.22 -2.05
CA GLU A 162 17.94 -6.00 -1.35
C GLU A 162 18.49 -4.58 -1.57
N ASP A 163 18.62 -4.17 -2.84
CA ASP A 163 19.32 -2.95 -3.21
C ASP A 163 18.39 -1.77 -3.55
N GLY A 164 17.08 -1.95 -3.47
CA GLY A 164 16.09 -0.89 -3.66
C GLY A 164 15.85 -0.54 -5.13
N VAL A 165 15.66 0.75 -5.42
CA VAL A 165 15.28 1.27 -6.74
C VAL A 165 16.50 1.51 -7.61
N LEU A 166 16.39 1.25 -8.91
CA LEU A 166 17.30 1.75 -9.93
C LEU A 166 16.52 2.50 -11.01
N ILE A 167 17.03 3.66 -11.42
CA ILE A 167 16.55 4.39 -12.59
C ILE A 167 17.73 4.90 -13.43
N THR A 168 17.44 5.21 -14.69
CA THR A 168 18.40 5.70 -15.70
C THR A 168 17.95 7.05 -16.25
N PRO A 169 18.79 7.79 -17.01
CA PRO A 169 18.54 9.21 -17.29
C PRO A 169 17.22 9.49 -18.03
N ARG A 170 16.86 8.66 -19.01
CA ARG A 170 15.62 8.84 -19.79
C ARG A 170 14.34 8.55 -18.98
N LEU A 171 14.47 7.80 -17.89
CA LEU A 171 13.38 7.44 -16.98
C LEU A 171 13.48 8.18 -15.65
N SER A 172 14.34 9.21 -15.56
CA SER A 172 14.52 10.05 -14.37
C SER A 172 13.45 11.14 -14.28
N PHE A 173 12.21 10.73 -14.05
CA PHE A 173 11.08 11.63 -13.79
C PHE A 173 10.14 11.06 -12.73
N SER A 174 9.30 11.93 -12.17
CA SER A 174 8.62 11.67 -10.89
C SER A 174 7.69 10.46 -10.88
N SER A 175 6.90 10.20 -11.93
CA SER A 175 6.02 9.01 -11.94
C SER A 175 6.82 7.72 -11.89
N VAL A 176 7.87 7.56 -12.71
CA VAL A 176 8.68 6.33 -12.69
C VAL A 176 9.35 6.16 -11.34
N LEU A 177 9.98 7.21 -10.80
CA LEU A 177 10.64 7.06 -9.51
C LEU A 177 9.64 6.73 -8.38
N ALA A 178 8.48 7.39 -8.35
CA ALA A 178 7.45 7.09 -7.37
C ALA A 178 6.90 5.66 -7.53
N HIS A 179 6.67 5.21 -8.77
CA HIS A 179 6.26 3.83 -9.09
C HIS A 179 7.24 2.79 -8.53
N GLU A 180 8.52 2.93 -8.84
CA GLU A 180 9.55 2.02 -8.35
C GLU A 180 9.68 2.06 -6.81
N MET A 181 9.47 3.22 -6.21
CA MET A 181 9.45 3.35 -4.75
C MET A 181 8.23 2.66 -4.13
N VAL A 182 7.06 2.70 -4.78
CA VAL A 182 5.84 2.07 -4.26
C VAL A 182 5.94 0.54 -4.21
N HIS A 183 6.71 -0.09 -5.10
CA HIS A 183 7.03 -1.51 -4.99
C HIS A 183 7.70 -1.88 -3.65
N SER A 184 8.38 -0.94 -2.99
CA SER A 184 8.97 -1.15 -1.66
C SER A 184 7.95 -1.31 -0.53
N PHE A 185 6.67 -1.04 -0.81
CA PHE A 185 5.53 -1.26 0.09
C PHE A 185 4.76 -2.55 -0.19
N HIS A 186 5.33 -3.49 -0.97
CA HIS A 186 4.69 -4.77 -1.32
C HIS A 186 3.43 -4.62 -2.18
N ILE A 187 3.46 -3.67 -3.11
CA ILE A 187 2.44 -3.44 -4.12
C ILE A 187 3.04 -3.76 -5.49
N GLY A 188 2.35 -4.54 -6.30
CA GLY A 188 2.70 -4.83 -7.70
C GLY A 188 2.07 -3.84 -8.69
N HIS A 189 2.07 -4.20 -9.96
CA HIS A 189 1.47 -3.37 -11.02
C HIS A 189 -0.06 -3.34 -10.91
N SER A 190 -0.70 -2.32 -11.47
CA SER A 190 -2.17 -2.30 -11.57
C SER A 190 -2.66 -2.98 -12.84
N TYR A 191 -3.91 -3.46 -12.79
CA TYR A 191 -4.51 -4.29 -13.82
C TYR A 191 -5.88 -3.77 -14.27
N SER A 192 -6.27 -4.08 -15.50
CA SER A 192 -7.68 -4.03 -15.95
C SER A 192 -8.25 -5.43 -16.14
N ASP A 193 -9.58 -5.50 -16.28
CA ASP A 193 -10.28 -6.74 -16.63
C ASP A 193 -10.26 -7.06 -18.14
N ARG A 194 -9.60 -6.21 -18.95
CA ARG A 194 -9.44 -6.43 -20.38
C ARG A 194 -8.49 -7.59 -20.66
N LYS A 195 -8.85 -8.39 -21.66
CA LYS A 195 -8.02 -9.52 -22.14
C LYS A 195 -6.97 -9.06 -23.14
N ILE A 196 -6.14 -8.08 -22.75
CA ILE A 196 -5.10 -7.49 -23.60
C ILE A 196 -3.76 -7.45 -22.87
N ASN A 197 -2.67 -7.50 -23.62
CA ASN A 197 -1.32 -7.30 -23.09
C ASN A 197 -0.83 -5.94 -23.59
N ILE A 198 -0.66 -4.98 -22.67
CA ILE A 198 -0.24 -3.62 -23.02
C ILE A 198 1.19 -3.62 -23.56
N PHE A 199 2.05 -4.49 -23.01
CA PHE A 199 3.42 -4.66 -23.48
C PHE A 199 3.70 -6.12 -23.86
N PRO A 200 4.64 -6.41 -24.78
CA PRO A 200 4.89 -7.77 -25.27
C PRO A 200 5.18 -8.82 -24.18
N ASN A 201 5.76 -8.41 -23.05
CA ASN A 201 6.13 -9.30 -21.94
C ASN A 201 5.26 -9.05 -20.68
N SER A 202 4.20 -8.25 -20.78
CA SER A 202 3.29 -8.04 -19.65
C SER A 202 2.25 -9.15 -19.59
N HIS A 203 1.73 -9.40 -18.38
CA HIS A 203 0.56 -10.23 -18.16
C HIS A 203 -0.69 -9.56 -18.74
N THR A 204 -1.76 -10.34 -18.90
CA THR A 204 -3.06 -9.87 -19.34
C THR A 204 -3.61 -8.82 -18.37
N GLY A 205 -3.97 -7.65 -18.91
CA GLY A 205 -4.48 -6.50 -18.16
C GLY A 205 -3.42 -5.72 -17.39
N GLU A 206 -2.17 -6.18 -17.32
CA GLU A 206 -1.11 -5.51 -16.56
C GLU A 206 -0.76 -4.15 -17.19
N TYR A 207 -0.54 -3.14 -16.34
CA TYR A 207 -0.35 -1.73 -16.71
C TYR A 207 -1.56 -1.07 -17.39
N ASP A 208 -2.76 -1.62 -17.21
CA ASP A 208 -3.95 -1.16 -17.92
C ASP A 208 -4.97 -0.43 -17.03
N ASP A 209 -4.54 0.04 -15.85
CA ASP A 209 -5.30 0.98 -15.03
C ASP A 209 -4.72 2.38 -15.20
N HIS A 210 -5.29 3.19 -16.08
CA HIS A 210 -4.78 4.52 -16.39
C HIS A 210 -4.86 5.52 -15.21
N TYR A 211 -5.63 5.20 -14.16
CA TYR A 211 -5.90 6.06 -13.01
C TYR A 211 -4.94 5.84 -11.83
N ASP A 212 -4.06 4.85 -11.95
CA ASP A 212 -3.16 4.44 -10.87
C ASP A 212 -1.68 4.56 -11.26
N LEU A 213 -0.88 5.06 -10.31
CA LEU A 213 0.57 5.17 -10.44
C LEU A 213 1.23 3.81 -10.77
N MET A 214 0.68 2.69 -10.30
CA MET A 214 1.26 1.36 -10.56
C MET A 214 1.02 0.86 -11.98
N SER A 215 0.45 1.69 -12.85
CA SER A 215 0.43 1.51 -14.30
C SER A 215 1.31 2.55 -15.02
N THR A 216 2.31 3.18 -14.38
CA THR A 216 3.09 4.32 -14.92
C THR A 216 3.52 4.20 -16.38
N ALA A 217 3.80 2.99 -16.89
CA ALA A 217 4.12 2.78 -18.31
C ALA A 217 3.00 3.20 -19.30
N ASN A 218 1.76 3.31 -18.82
CA ASN A 218 0.55 3.63 -19.59
C ASN A 218 -0.43 4.53 -18.79
N ALA A 219 -0.03 5.13 -17.67
CA ALA A 219 -0.93 5.91 -16.80
C ALA A 219 -1.16 7.36 -17.29
N TRP A 220 -2.25 7.99 -16.85
CA TRP A 220 -2.59 9.40 -17.16
C TRP A 220 -1.71 10.40 -16.40
N MET A 221 -0.47 10.53 -16.86
CA MET A 221 0.54 11.44 -16.32
C MET A 221 0.38 12.88 -16.84
N HIS A 222 0.91 13.85 -16.10
CA HIS A 222 0.99 15.26 -16.53
C HIS A 222 2.43 15.79 -16.48
N LYS A 223 2.69 16.85 -17.26
CA LYS A 223 4.02 17.51 -17.27
C LYS A 223 4.27 18.22 -15.94
N SER A 224 5.48 18.07 -15.41
CA SER A 224 5.95 18.70 -14.19
C SER A 224 7.36 19.29 -14.38
N ARG A 225 7.85 20.00 -13.36
CA ARG A 225 9.21 20.56 -13.35
C ARG A 225 10.31 19.50 -13.54
N TYR A 226 10.04 18.26 -13.12
CA TYR A 226 11.02 17.16 -13.12
C TYR A 226 10.63 16.06 -14.10
N GLY A 227 10.06 16.42 -15.25
CA GLY A 227 9.59 15.49 -16.28
C GLY A 227 8.10 15.28 -16.17
N PHE A 228 7.64 14.05 -15.96
CA PHE A 228 6.22 13.74 -15.76
C PHE A 228 5.93 13.32 -14.32
N SER A 229 4.71 13.59 -13.85
CA SER A 229 4.21 13.24 -12.52
C SER A 229 2.76 12.77 -12.61
N GLY A 230 2.28 12.10 -11.55
CA GLY A 230 0.93 11.57 -11.50
C GLY A 230 0.74 10.24 -12.26
N PRO A 231 -0.47 9.68 -12.27
CA PRO A 231 -1.59 10.04 -11.39
C PRO A 231 -1.27 9.68 -9.91
N GLY A 232 -2.22 9.88 -9.01
CA GLY A 232 -2.15 9.34 -7.65
C GLY A 232 -2.23 7.81 -7.61
N LEU A 233 -2.32 7.25 -6.40
CA LEU A 233 -2.66 5.83 -6.20
C LEU A 233 -4.18 5.63 -6.20
N ASN A 234 -4.65 4.49 -6.71
CA ASN A 234 -6.04 4.07 -6.59
C ASN A 234 -6.41 3.75 -5.14
N GLY A 235 -7.70 3.77 -4.87
CA GLY A 235 -8.33 3.60 -3.58
C GLY A 235 -7.99 2.27 -2.92
N PRO A 236 -7.98 1.13 -3.64
CA PRO A 236 -7.48 -0.14 -3.09
C PRO A 236 -6.03 -0.07 -2.61
N HIS A 237 -5.12 0.57 -3.35
CA HIS A 237 -3.74 0.78 -2.90
C HIS A 237 -3.67 1.69 -1.68
N LEU A 238 -4.44 2.79 -1.66
CA LEU A 238 -4.51 3.68 -0.51
C LEU A 238 -5.11 2.99 0.72
N ASP A 239 -6.11 2.13 0.55
CA ASP A 239 -6.65 1.28 1.62
C ASP A 239 -5.60 0.29 2.11
N TYR A 240 -4.93 -0.44 1.22
CA TYR A 240 -3.86 -1.38 1.58
C TYR A 240 -2.73 -0.72 2.40
N LEU A 241 -2.29 0.48 1.97
CA LEU A 241 -1.27 1.25 2.69
C LEU A 241 -1.80 1.89 3.98
N GLY A 242 -3.12 1.85 4.21
CA GLY A 242 -3.87 2.58 5.25
C GLY A 242 -3.63 4.08 5.21
N TRP A 243 -3.51 4.62 3.99
CA TRP A 243 -3.43 6.05 3.67
C TRP A 243 -4.81 6.68 3.46
N LEU A 244 -5.88 5.90 3.63
CA LEU A 244 -7.23 6.38 3.83
C LEU A 244 -7.59 6.36 5.32
N PRO A 245 -8.30 7.37 5.85
CA PRO A 245 -8.77 7.34 7.22
C PRO A 245 -9.98 6.40 7.33
N SER A 246 -9.94 5.46 8.28
CA SER A 246 -10.94 4.41 8.48
C SER A 246 -12.38 4.91 8.66
N ASN A 247 -12.56 6.13 9.18
CA ASN A 247 -13.88 6.75 9.35
C ASN A 247 -14.43 7.39 8.07
N ARG A 248 -13.69 7.37 6.96
CA ARG A 248 -14.13 7.84 5.63
C ARG A 248 -14.09 6.73 4.58
N ILE A 249 -14.06 5.48 5.02
CA ILE A 249 -14.31 4.30 4.18
C ILE A 249 -15.67 3.72 4.55
N LEU A 250 -16.55 3.58 3.57
CA LEU A 250 -17.87 2.98 3.76
C LEU A 250 -17.86 1.54 3.28
N TYR A 251 -18.21 0.59 4.14
CA TYR A 251 -18.56 -0.76 3.73
C TYR A 251 -20.08 -0.85 3.55
N PHE A 252 -20.55 -0.91 2.30
CA PHE A 252 -21.97 -0.83 1.95
C PHE A 252 -22.74 -2.06 2.47
N GLY A 253 -23.96 -1.82 2.96
CA GLY A 253 -24.82 -2.86 3.55
C GLY A 253 -24.57 -3.16 5.03
N ARG A 254 -23.44 -2.72 5.61
CA ARG A 254 -23.12 -2.99 7.02
C ARG A 254 -24.10 -2.36 8.02
N ASP A 255 -24.77 -1.29 7.61
CA ASP A 255 -25.83 -0.61 8.37
C ASP A 255 -27.24 -1.13 8.05
N GLY A 256 -27.35 -2.20 7.26
CA GLY A 256 -28.61 -2.83 6.87
C GLY A 256 -29.28 -2.19 5.64
N ARG A 257 -28.71 -1.13 5.05
CA ARG A 257 -29.27 -0.52 3.84
C ARG A 257 -28.85 -1.29 2.59
N SER A 258 -29.84 -1.70 1.79
CA SER A 258 -29.63 -2.23 0.44
C SER A 258 -29.62 -1.15 -0.64
N SER A 259 -30.14 0.05 -0.33
CA SER A 259 -30.15 1.19 -1.25
C SER A 259 -29.85 2.48 -0.50
N SER A 260 -28.96 3.32 -1.04
CA SER A 260 -28.66 4.63 -0.47
C SER A 260 -28.01 5.58 -1.48
N MET A 261 -28.30 6.86 -1.33
CA MET A 261 -27.52 7.94 -1.90
C MET A 261 -26.23 8.13 -1.08
N ILE A 262 -25.07 8.09 -1.75
CA ILE A 262 -23.75 8.21 -1.16
C ILE A 262 -23.03 9.41 -1.76
N ARG A 263 -22.32 10.16 -0.91
CA ARG A 263 -21.47 11.27 -1.32
C ARG A 263 -20.01 10.84 -1.24
N LEU A 264 -19.27 10.99 -2.33
CA LEU A 264 -17.84 10.72 -2.43
C LEU A 264 -17.08 12.02 -2.65
N SER A 265 -16.08 12.27 -1.81
CA SER A 265 -15.07 13.31 -2.02
C SER A 265 -13.99 12.83 -2.97
N SER A 266 -13.42 13.72 -3.76
CA SER A 266 -12.37 13.34 -4.70
C SER A 266 -11.08 12.91 -3.98
N LEU A 267 -10.48 11.80 -4.41
CA LEU A 267 -9.15 11.36 -3.97
C LEU A 267 -8.01 12.22 -4.55
N SER A 268 -8.32 13.04 -5.56
CA SER A 268 -7.35 13.91 -6.24
C SER A 268 -7.01 15.18 -5.42
N ILE A 269 -7.66 15.38 -4.28
CA ILE A 269 -7.47 16.54 -3.39
C ILE A 269 -7.17 16.10 -1.95
N PRO A 270 -6.48 16.95 -1.16
CA PRO A 270 -6.18 16.63 0.24
C PRO A 270 -7.43 16.29 1.05
N HIS A 271 -7.38 15.19 1.82
CA HIS A 271 -8.52 14.71 2.60
C HIS A 271 -9.02 15.74 3.62
N ALA A 272 -8.12 16.59 4.14
CA ALA A 272 -8.44 17.61 5.12
C ALA A 272 -9.38 18.72 4.57
N TRP A 273 -9.53 18.82 3.25
CA TRP A 273 -10.39 19.82 2.61
C TRP A 273 -11.79 19.29 2.30
N THR A 274 -12.07 18.04 2.65
CA THR A 274 -13.33 17.35 2.34
C THR A 274 -13.87 16.61 3.56
N ASN A 275 -15.17 16.29 3.54
CA ASN A 275 -15.85 15.69 4.70
C ASN A 275 -16.66 14.42 4.37
N ASP A 276 -16.90 14.10 3.09
CA ASP A 276 -17.75 12.97 2.68
C ASP A 276 -16.96 11.63 2.61
N TRP A 277 -17.49 10.55 2.06
CA TRP A 277 -16.71 9.30 1.93
C TRP A 277 -15.55 9.46 0.94
N LEU A 278 -14.43 8.75 1.13
CA LEU A 278 -13.29 8.74 0.20
C LEU A 278 -13.26 7.45 -0.63
N LEU A 279 -13.75 6.35 -0.05
CA LEU A 279 -13.84 5.05 -0.69
C LEU A 279 -15.10 4.34 -0.23
N VAL A 280 -15.82 3.71 -1.15
CA VAL A 280 -16.93 2.81 -0.84
C VAL A 280 -16.54 1.40 -1.25
N MET A 281 -16.75 0.43 -0.37
CA MET A 281 -16.58 -1.00 -0.63
C MET A 281 -17.96 -1.65 -0.73
N VAL A 282 -18.27 -2.26 -1.86
CA VAL A 282 -19.53 -2.97 -2.11
C VAL A 282 -19.23 -4.47 -2.22
N PRO A 283 -19.68 -5.31 -1.28
CA PRO A 283 -19.43 -6.74 -1.31
C PRO A 283 -20.14 -7.43 -2.46
N PHE A 284 -19.47 -8.43 -3.04
CA PHE A 284 -20.07 -9.33 -4.04
C PHE A 284 -19.88 -10.81 -3.73
N ASP A 285 -19.08 -11.17 -2.71
CA ASP A 285 -18.80 -12.55 -2.32
C ASP A 285 -19.11 -12.79 -0.84
N ARG A 286 -20.08 -13.68 -0.58
CA ARG A 286 -20.50 -14.06 0.78
C ARG A 286 -19.47 -14.88 1.54
N ASN A 287 -18.54 -15.54 0.84
CA ASN A 287 -17.53 -16.40 1.44
C ASN A 287 -16.25 -15.63 1.78
N ASN A 288 -16.04 -14.47 1.16
CA ASN A 288 -14.87 -13.64 1.40
C ASN A 288 -15.23 -12.16 1.49
N PRO A 289 -15.29 -11.55 2.69
CA PRO A 289 -15.65 -10.14 2.85
C PRO A 289 -14.59 -9.16 2.32
N ALA A 290 -13.42 -9.63 1.89
CA ALA A 290 -12.43 -8.80 1.20
C ALA A 290 -12.64 -8.73 -0.31
N ASN A 291 -13.51 -9.58 -0.87
CA ASN A 291 -13.89 -9.54 -2.27
C ASN A 291 -15.01 -8.49 -2.43
N VAL A 292 -14.61 -7.30 -2.93
CA VAL A 292 -15.46 -6.12 -3.01
C VAL A 292 -15.22 -5.35 -4.31
N PHE A 293 -16.25 -4.66 -4.79
CA PHE A 293 -16.03 -3.54 -5.70
C PHE A 293 -15.72 -2.30 -4.88
N THR A 294 -14.69 -1.55 -5.26
CA THR A 294 -14.38 -0.26 -4.65
C THR A 294 -14.78 0.87 -5.57
N LEU A 295 -15.39 1.91 -5.01
CA LEU A 295 -15.82 3.10 -5.73
C LEU A 295 -15.05 4.31 -5.22
N GLU A 296 -14.42 5.03 -6.13
CA GLU A 296 -13.69 6.26 -5.85
C GLU A 296 -14.06 7.37 -6.81
N PHE A 297 -13.86 8.62 -6.39
CA PHE A 297 -14.07 9.79 -7.24
C PHE A 297 -12.74 10.45 -7.59
N ARG A 298 -12.45 10.58 -8.88
CA ARG A 298 -11.22 11.20 -9.40
C ARG A 298 -11.56 12.47 -10.19
N THR A 299 -10.75 13.50 -10.04
CA THR A 299 -10.91 14.81 -10.70
C THR A 299 -9.58 15.26 -11.31
N PRO A 300 -9.58 16.03 -12.41
CA PRO A 300 -8.37 16.38 -13.15
C PRO A 300 -7.59 17.53 -12.47
N VAL A 301 -7.17 17.32 -11.22
CA VAL A 301 -6.45 18.31 -10.39
C VAL A 301 -5.27 17.68 -9.66
N ASN A 302 -4.32 18.50 -9.25
CA ASN A 302 -3.10 18.08 -8.54
C ASN A 302 -2.38 16.96 -9.33
N TYR A 303 -2.12 15.80 -8.71
CA TYR A 303 -1.43 14.69 -9.36
C TYR A 303 -2.25 14.07 -10.49
N ASP A 304 -3.57 14.21 -10.44
CA ASP A 304 -4.51 13.68 -11.40
C ASP A 304 -4.80 14.64 -12.55
N SER A 305 -4.04 15.73 -12.69
CA SER A 305 -4.22 16.71 -13.78
C SER A 305 -4.05 16.12 -15.20
N GLY A 306 -3.55 14.88 -15.32
CA GLY A 306 -3.47 14.15 -16.58
C GLY A 306 -4.75 13.40 -16.96
N ILE A 307 -5.67 13.18 -16.01
CA ILE A 307 -6.96 12.55 -16.26
C ILE A 307 -7.82 13.47 -17.14
N MET A 308 -8.61 12.90 -18.05
CA MET A 308 -9.38 13.67 -19.02
C MET A 308 -10.57 14.42 -18.40
N GLN A 309 -11.23 13.85 -17.40
CA GLN A 309 -12.45 14.38 -16.82
C GLN A 309 -12.72 13.80 -15.43
N GLU A 310 -13.58 14.48 -14.67
CA GLU A 310 -14.01 13.97 -13.38
C GLU A 310 -14.99 12.81 -13.50
N ALA A 311 -14.73 11.74 -12.76
CA ALA A 311 -15.44 10.48 -12.92
C ALA A 311 -15.40 9.62 -11.67
N ILE A 312 -16.40 8.74 -11.54
CA ILE A 312 -16.35 7.62 -10.63
C ILE A 312 -15.61 6.47 -11.29
N ILE A 313 -14.66 5.90 -10.58
CA ILE A 313 -13.87 4.75 -11.01
C ILE A 313 -14.22 3.55 -10.14
N ILE A 314 -14.35 2.39 -10.77
CA ILE A 314 -14.65 1.13 -10.11
C ILE A 314 -13.44 0.21 -10.24
N HIS A 315 -12.97 -0.30 -9.10
CA HIS A 315 -12.04 -1.43 -9.09
C HIS A 315 -12.72 -2.64 -8.47
N LYS A 316 -12.38 -3.82 -8.96
CA LYS A 316 -12.69 -5.09 -8.33
C LYS A 316 -11.48 -5.53 -7.51
N VAL A 317 -11.66 -5.65 -6.20
CA VAL A 317 -10.70 -6.29 -5.32
C VAL A 317 -11.11 -7.75 -5.12
N ASP A 318 -10.30 -8.68 -5.56
CA ASP A 318 -10.55 -10.10 -5.38
C ASP A 318 -9.30 -10.93 -5.12
N ARG A 319 -9.49 -12.06 -4.43
CA ARG A 319 -8.41 -12.99 -4.16
C ARG A 319 -8.10 -13.83 -5.40
N LYS A 320 -6.86 -13.78 -5.89
CA LYS A 320 -6.32 -14.65 -6.94
C LYS A 320 -5.12 -15.43 -6.37
N GLY A 321 -5.25 -16.75 -6.32
CA GLY A 321 -4.26 -17.60 -5.66
C GLY A 321 -4.17 -17.29 -4.16
N THR A 322 -2.97 -16.95 -3.68
CA THR A 322 -2.74 -16.61 -2.27
C THR A 322 -3.02 -15.15 -1.93
N ASN A 323 -3.00 -14.26 -2.93
CA ASN A 323 -2.93 -12.81 -2.75
C ASN A 323 -4.17 -12.09 -3.31
N TYR A 324 -4.30 -10.82 -2.99
CA TYR A 324 -5.41 -9.98 -3.49
C TYR A 324 -4.93 -9.11 -4.64
N TYR A 325 -5.84 -8.93 -5.60
CA TYR A 325 -5.64 -8.06 -6.75
C TYR A 325 -6.73 -7.00 -6.80
N SER A 326 -6.34 -5.77 -7.13
CA SER A 326 -7.19 -4.68 -7.60
C SER A 326 -7.15 -4.66 -9.12
N THR A 327 -8.31 -4.69 -9.75
CA THR A 327 -8.46 -4.62 -11.21
C THR A 327 -9.46 -3.52 -11.56
N ILE A 328 -9.12 -2.55 -12.40
CA ILE A 328 -10.10 -1.56 -12.89
C ILE A 328 -11.19 -2.28 -13.70
N VAL A 329 -12.45 -1.95 -13.43
CA VAL A 329 -13.60 -2.49 -14.14
C VAL A 329 -13.86 -1.65 -15.36
N THR A 330 -13.75 -2.24 -16.54
CA THR A 330 -13.87 -1.50 -17.80
C THR A 330 -15.31 -1.52 -18.31
N HIS A 331 -15.79 -0.41 -18.86
CA HIS A 331 -17.20 -0.25 -19.26
C HIS A 331 -17.39 -0.30 -20.77
N SER A 332 -16.35 0.03 -21.51
CA SER A 332 -16.25 -0.18 -22.95
C SER A 332 -14.77 -0.39 -23.34
N LYS A 333 -14.50 -0.42 -24.64
CA LYS A 333 -13.11 -0.39 -25.14
C LYS A 333 -12.44 0.96 -24.95
N ASP A 334 -13.22 2.03 -24.83
CA ASP A 334 -12.76 3.41 -24.96
C ASP A 334 -12.84 4.20 -23.65
N TYR A 335 -13.55 3.70 -22.64
CA TYR A 335 -13.69 4.39 -21.36
C TYR A 335 -13.90 3.43 -20.18
N ASP A 336 -13.36 3.86 -19.03
CA ASP A 336 -13.44 3.17 -17.74
C ASP A 336 -14.26 3.99 -16.72
N GLU A 337 -14.51 5.25 -17.03
CA GLU A 337 -15.21 6.22 -16.20
C GLU A 337 -16.74 6.09 -16.18
N LEU A 338 -17.32 6.30 -15.00
CA LEU A 338 -18.73 6.61 -14.83
C LEU A 338 -18.94 8.12 -14.62
N MET A 339 -19.57 8.76 -15.61
CA MET A 339 -19.98 10.16 -15.60
C MET A 339 -21.41 10.35 -15.08
N VAL A 340 -21.81 11.60 -14.81
CA VAL A 340 -23.21 11.95 -14.47
C VAL A 340 -24.19 11.34 -15.48
N GLY A 341 -25.21 10.65 -14.97
CA GLY A 341 -26.23 9.97 -15.78
C GLY A 341 -25.87 8.54 -16.19
N THR A 342 -24.61 8.11 -16.03
CA THR A 342 -24.21 6.73 -16.31
C THR A 342 -24.68 5.77 -15.21
N GLU A 343 -24.96 4.53 -15.62
CA GLU A 343 -25.31 3.43 -14.73
C GLU A 343 -24.40 2.23 -15.03
N TRP A 344 -23.90 1.61 -13.97
CA TRP A 344 -23.19 0.33 -14.02
C TRP A 344 -23.98 -0.73 -13.27
N MET A 345 -24.03 -1.93 -13.82
CA MET A 345 -24.74 -3.06 -13.26
C MET A 345 -23.88 -4.32 -13.28
N HIS A 346 -23.86 -5.03 -12.16
CA HIS A 346 -23.20 -6.32 -12.03
C HIS A 346 -24.16 -7.35 -11.46
N PHE A 347 -24.36 -8.46 -12.17
CA PHE A 347 -25.16 -9.58 -11.70
C PHE A 347 -24.31 -10.48 -10.81
N LEU A 348 -24.83 -10.76 -9.62
CA LEU A 348 -24.24 -11.65 -8.63
C LEU A 348 -24.60 -13.10 -8.96
N GLU A 349 -23.86 -14.05 -8.39
CA GLU A 349 -24.19 -15.47 -8.51
C GLU A 349 -25.62 -15.75 -8.05
N GLN A 350 -26.33 -16.53 -8.87
CA GLN A 350 -27.74 -16.82 -8.69
C GLN A 350 -27.95 -17.94 -7.67
N ASP A 351 -28.75 -17.66 -6.63
CA ASP A 351 -29.20 -18.69 -5.69
C ASP A 351 -30.51 -19.38 -6.12
N SER A 352 -31.31 -18.73 -6.99
CA SER A 352 -32.62 -19.20 -7.46
C SER A 352 -32.94 -18.69 -8.87
N PRO A 353 -33.56 -19.50 -9.76
CA PRO A 353 -33.89 -19.10 -11.13
C PRO A 353 -34.75 -17.84 -11.27
N GLU A 354 -35.50 -17.46 -10.23
CA GLU A 354 -36.47 -16.35 -10.28
C GLU A 354 -35.89 -14.99 -9.90
N VAL A 355 -34.78 -14.95 -9.15
CA VAL A 355 -34.17 -13.71 -8.66
C VAL A 355 -32.76 -13.61 -9.22
N HIS A 356 -32.49 -12.48 -9.89
CA HIS A 356 -31.16 -12.14 -10.39
C HIS A 356 -30.56 -11.11 -9.44
N PRO A 357 -29.86 -11.54 -8.37
CA PRO A 357 -29.26 -10.60 -7.45
C PRO A 357 -28.24 -9.74 -8.21
N ALA A 358 -28.23 -8.44 -7.94
CA ALA A 358 -27.39 -7.49 -8.66
C ALA A 358 -26.93 -6.34 -7.78
N ILE A 359 -25.83 -5.72 -8.20
CA ILE A 359 -25.36 -4.42 -7.76
C ILE A 359 -25.62 -3.44 -8.90
N LYS A 360 -26.26 -2.31 -8.60
CA LYS A 360 -26.51 -1.20 -9.50
C LYS A 360 -25.92 0.07 -8.92
N LEU A 361 -25.18 0.80 -9.72
CA LEU A 361 -24.56 2.07 -9.37
C LEU A 361 -24.93 3.11 -10.41
N ARG A 362 -25.47 4.25 -9.98
CA ARG A 362 -25.79 5.36 -10.87
C ARG A 362 -25.13 6.64 -10.37
N VAL A 363 -24.46 7.36 -11.25
CA VAL A 363 -23.88 8.67 -10.93
C VAL A 363 -24.96 9.73 -11.10
N GLU A 364 -25.51 10.21 -9.99
CA GLU A 364 -26.64 11.13 -10.00
C GLU A 364 -26.20 12.57 -10.26
N ARG A 365 -25.09 12.99 -9.64
CA ARG A 365 -24.60 14.37 -9.76
C ARG A 365 -23.13 14.49 -9.40
N ILE A 366 -22.43 15.43 -10.03
CA ILE A 366 -21.11 15.87 -9.63
C ILE A 366 -21.15 17.37 -9.32
N ASP A 367 -20.68 17.76 -8.14
CA ASP A 367 -20.46 19.15 -7.74
C ASP A 367 -18.97 19.45 -7.89
N ARG A 368 -18.61 20.11 -9.00
CA ARG A 368 -17.22 20.46 -9.33
C ARG A 368 -16.62 21.45 -8.34
N GLN A 369 -17.39 22.40 -7.82
CA GLN A 369 -16.88 23.41 -6.89
C GLN A 369 -16.50 22.78 -5.56
N ARG A 370 -17.32 21.84 -5.08
CA ARG A 370 -17.06 21.13 -3.83
C ARG A 370 -16.22 19.87 -4.01
N GLN A 371 -15.90 19.47 -5.24
CA GLN A 371 -15.14 18.27 -5.56
C GLN A 371 -15.79 17.00 -5.00
N ILE A 372 -17.11 16.88 -5.19
CA ILE A 372 -17.93 15.79 -4.65
C ILE A 372 -18.78 15.16 -5.75
N ALA A 373 -18.84 13.83 -5.78
CA ALA A 373 -19.78 13.05 -6.56
C ALA A 373 -20.89 12.48 -5.67
N ILE A 374 -22.10 12.36 -6.23
CA ILE A 374 -23.26 11.75 -5.57
C ILE A 374 -23.68 10.55 -6.38
N LEU A 375 -23.72 9.40 -5.72
CA LEU A 375 -24.02 8.09 -6.28
C LEU A 375 -25.29 7.54 -5.67
N LEU A 376 -26.14 6.92 -6.48
CA LEU A 376 -27.14 5.98 -6.00
C LEU A 376 -26.55 4.56 -6.07
N ILE A 377 -26.44 3.91 -4.91
CA ILE A 377 -26.04 2.50 -4.81
C ILE A 377 -27.27 1.69 -4.46
N ASN A 378 -27.56 0.66 -5.25
CA ASN A 378 -28.57 -0.35 -4.94
C ASN A 378 -27.92 -1.74 -5.06
N SER A 379 -27.88 -2.48 -3.98
CA SER A 379 -27.34 -3.84 -3.94
C SER A 379 -28.34 -4.79 -3.32
N THR A 380 -28.66 -5.85 -4.04
CA THR A 380 -29.44 -6.97 -3.52
C THR A 380 -28.53 -8.10 -3.00
N PHE A 381 -27.25 -7.81 -2.72
CA PHE A 381 -26.31 -8.77 -2.16
C PHE A 381 -26.86 -9.33 -0.85
N ASN A 382 -27.09 -10.64 -0.82
CA ASN A 382 -27.52 -11.36 0.37
C ASN A 382 -26.34 -12.15 0.95
N PRO A 383 -25.84 -11.80 2.15
CA PRO A 383 -24.72 -12.51 2.76
C PRO A 383 -25.09 -13.90 3.31
N MET A 384 -26.37 -14.30 3.26
CA MET A 384 -26.83 -15.62 3.67
C MET A 384 -26.07 -16.74 2.95
N SER A 385 -25.37 -17.57 3.72
CA SER A 385 -24.84 -18.84 3.25
C SER A 385 -25.66 -19.98 3.85
N CYS A 386 -26.36 -20.73 3.01
CA CYS A 386 -27.09 -21.92 3.41
C CYS A 386 -26.21 -23.16 3.15
N ARG A 387 -25.77 -23.85 4.20
CA ARG A 387 -25.05 -25.13 4.05
C ARG A 387 -26.00 -26.31 4.16
N SER A 388 -25.88 -27.30 3.26
CA SER A 388 -26.49 -28.60 3.47
C SER A 388 -25.70 -29.39 4.52
N THR A 389 -26.36 -29.97 5.51
CA THR A 389 -25.72 -30.94 6.41
C THR A 389 -25.31 -32.17 5.61
N LYS A 390 -23.99 -32.36 5.40
CA LYS A 390 -23.45 -33.69 5.11
C LYS A 390 -23.48 -34.46 6.42
N THR A 391 -24.36 -35.45 6.54
CA THR A 391 -24.18 -36.51 7.52
C THR A 391 -22.82 -37.13 7.23
N GLN A 392 -21.85 -36.93 8.12
CA GLN A 392 -20.56 -37.62 8.08
C GLN A 392 -20.85 -39.12 8.23
N ARG A 393 -21.08 -39.83 7.12
CA ARG A 393 -21.02 -41.28 7.13
C ARG A 393 -19.54 -41.61 7.32
N HIS A 394 -19.18 -41.95 8.55
CA HIS A 394 -17.96 -42.65 8.89
C HIS A 394 -17.75 -43.76 7.85
N LEU A 395 -16.65 -43.67 7.09
CA LEU A 395 -16.17 -44.80 6.29
C LEU A 395 -15.71 -45.88 7.27
N THR A 396 -16.62 -46.74 7.70
CA THR A 396 -16.24 -48.05 8.21
C THR A 396 -16.01 -48.93 6.99
N LYS A 397 -14.72 -49.20 6.72
CA LYS A 397 -14.27 -50.43 6.08
C LYS A 397 -15.07 -51.58 6.70
N ASP A 398 -15.70 -52.41 5.87
CA ASP A 398 -15.46 -53.85 5.91
C ASP A 398 -16.32 -54.57 4.85
N THR A 399 -15.64 -55.52 4.20
CA THR A 399 -16.15 -56.77 3.60
C THR A 399 -17.20 -56.71 2.49
N ASN A 400 -16.71 -57.07 1.29
CA ASN A 400 -17.34 -57.91 0.27
C ASN A 400 -18.70 -58.49 0.66
N GLU A 401 -19.79 -57.99 0.08
CA GLU A 401 -20.92 -58.84 -0.28
C GLU A 401 -21.81 -58.14 -1.33
N THR A 402 -21.86 -58.80 -2.48
CA THR A 402 -22.84 -58.86 -3.56
C THR A 402 -23.98 -57.84 -3.58
N THR A 403 -23.92 -57.04 -4.64
CA THR A 403 -24.95 -56.21 -5.26
C THR A 403 -26.35 -56.85 -5.28
N GLN A 404 -27.29 -56.35 -4.48
CA GLN A 404 -28.72 -56.50 -4.74
C GLN A 404 -29.38 -55.12 -4.77
N TYR A 405 -29.80 -54.75 -5.98
CA TYR A 405 -30.60 -53.57 -6.27
C TYR A 405 -32.00 -53.74 -5.66
N SER A 406 -32.27 -53.03 -4.58
CA SER A 406 -33.62 -52.85 -4.07
C SER A 406 -33.93 -51.37 -4.08
N LEU A 407 -34.77 -50.94 -5.03
CA LEU A 407 -35.44 -49.63 -5.03
C LEU A 407 -36.35 -49.55 -3.81
N SER A 408 -35.79 -49.29 -2.63
CA SER A 408 -36.58 -48.89 -1.48
C SER A 408 -36.83 -47.40 -1.59
N ASN A 409 -38.12 -47.04 -1.56
CA ASN A 409 -38.66 -45.69 -1.49
C ASN A 409 -37.92 -44.86 -0.45
N GLY A 410 -36.83 -44.23 -0.89
CA GLY A 410 -36.05 -43.31 -0.09
C GLY A 410 -36.91 -42.10 0.16
N THR A 411 -37.56 -42.09 1.33
CA THR A 411 -37.99 -40.89 2.01
C THR A 411 -36.93 -39.83 1.78
N HIS A 412 -37.26 -38.85 0.94
CA HIS A 412 -36.40 -37.71 0.68
C HIS A 412 -36.07 -37.13 2.04
N SER A 413 -34.87 -37.41 2.56
CA SER A 413 -34.37 -36.72 3.73
C SER A 413 -34.28 -35.27 3.29
N THR A 414 -35.29 -34.48 3.66
CA THR A 414 -35.36 -33.07 3.37
C THR A 414 -34.15 -32.45 4.06
N LYS A 415 -33.10 -32.16 3.29
CA LYS A 415 -31.90 -31.52 3.80
C LYS A 415 -32.33 -30.19 4.41
N ILE A 416 -32.33 -30.10 5.74
CA ILE A 416 -32.61 -28.85 6.44
C ILE A 416 -31.39 -27.96 6.22
N LEU A 417 -31.51 -27.04 5.28
CA LEU A 417 -30.56 -25.95 5.06
C LEU A 417 -30.66 -25.02 6.26
N ARG A 418 -29.63 -25.01 7.11
CA ARG A 418 -29.50 -24.00 8.16
C ARG A 418 -28.70 -22.85 7.56
N CYS A 419 -29.39 -21.77 7.22
CA CYS A 419 -28.78 -20.54 6.75
C CYS A 419 -28.40 -19.69 7.97
N GLU A 420 -27.12 -19.43 8.19
CA GLU A 420 -26.70 -18.49 9.24
C GLU A 420 -26.69 -17.06 8.67
N GLU A 421 -27.86 -16.43 8.66
CA GLU A 421 -28.14 -15.10 8.09
C GLU A 421 -27.31 -13.97 8.70
N LYS A 422 -26.98 -14.07 9.98
CA LYS A 422 -26.69 -12.88 10.81
C LYS A 422 -25.22 -12.60 11.08
N ARG A 423 -24.29 -13.37 10.50
CA ARG A 423 -22.87 -13.28 10.89
C ARG A 423 -22.02 -12.40 10.00
N PHE A 424 -22.21 -12.41 8.68
CA PHE A 424 -21.33 -11.67 7.74
C PHE A 424 -21.08 -10.21 8.17
N PHE A 425 -22.12 -9.37 8.22
CA PHE A 425 -21.95 -7.95 8.59
C PHE A 425 -21.68 -7.76 10.09
N LYS A 426 -22.22 -8.64 10.95
CA LYS A 426 -22.06 -8.55 12.41
C LYS A 426 -20.61 -8.81 12.85
N ASP A 427 -19.95 -9.75 12.18
CA ASP A 427 -18.57 -10.13 12.47
C ASP A 427 -17.56 -9.21 11.75
N LEU A 428 -18.02 -8.41 10.78
CA LEU A 428 -17.23 -7.44 10.03
C LEU A 428 -16.96 -6.12 10.79
N LEU A 429 -16.32 -6.24 11.96
CA LEU A 429 -15.94 -5.10 12.78
C LEU A 429 -14.81 -4.26 12.16
N THR A 430 -13.97 -4.92 11.38
CA THR A 430 -12.89 -4.35 10.56
C THR A 430 -12.97 -4.96 9.17
N PHE A 431 -12.56 -4.22 8.15
CA PHE A 431 -12.80 -4.56 6.74
C PHE A 431 -11.73 -3.95 5.84
N GLY A 432 -11.80 -4.25 4.55
CA GLY A 432 -10.76 -3.85 3.59
C GLY A 432 -9.48 -4.65 3.76
N MET A 433 -8.41 -4.17 3.16
CA MET A 433 -7.08 -4.80 3.24
C MET A 433 -6.46 -4.69 4.63
N ASN A 434 -6.87 -3.70 5.42
CA ASN A 434 -6.50 -3.55 6.82
C ASN A 434 -7.41 -4.29 7.81
N ALA A 435 -8.22 -5.27 7.36
CA ALA A 435 -9.05 -6.06 8.27
C ALA A 435 -8.19 -6.84 9.30
N CYS A 436 -8.69 -6.93 10.53
CA CYS A 436 -8.07 -7.68 11.62
C CYS A 436 -8.55 -9.13 11.66
N HIS A 437 -7.76 -10.00 12.29
CA HIS A 437 -8.22 -11.34 12.66
C HIS A 437 -9.43 -11.30 13.60
N ASP A 438 -10.21 -12.38 13.61
CA ASP A 438 -11.40 -12.50 14.46
C ASP A 438 -11.04 -12.29 15.95
N GLY A 439 -11.85 -11.51 16.65
CA GLY A 439 -11.59 -11.11 18.04
C GLY A 439 -10.77 -9.82 18.20
N TYR A 440 -10.13 -9.34 17.13
CA TYR A 440 -9.41 -8.07 17.10
C TYR A 440 -10.21 -6.97 16.42
N VAL A 441 -9.86 -5.72 16.75
CA VAL A 441 -10.43 -4.50 16.18
C VAL A 441 -9.32 -3.47 15.99
N TRP A 442 -9.52 -2.49 15.10
CA TRP A 442 -8.58 -1.37 14.98
C TRP A 442 -8.47 -0.61 16.30
N ARG A 443 -7.23 -0.37 16.72
CA ARG A 443 -6.83 0.42 17.89
C ARG A 443 -7.32 1.86 17.76
N MET A 444 -7.30 2.40 16.54
CA MET A 444 -7.87 3.68 16.15
C MET A 444 -7.44 4.87 17.03
N ILE A 445 -6.19 4.97 17.49
CA ILE A 445 -5.63 6.14 18.18
C ILE A 445 -5.93 7.45 17.42
N ASP A 446 -5.94 7.37 16.10
CA ASP A 446 -6.62 8.30 15.22
C ASP A 446 -7.26 7.51 14.06
N PRO A 447 -7.94 8.16 13.11
CA PRO A 447 -8.56 7.44 12.00
C PRO A 447 -7.61 6.66 11.09
N TYR A 448 -6.30 6.93 11.12
CA TYR A 448 -5.29 6.21 10.35
C TYR A 448 -4.61 5.10 11.18
N ASP A 449 -5.00 4.85 12.42
CA ASP A 449 -4.38 3.80 13.25
C ASP A 449 -5.12 2.46 13.09
N TYR A 450 -4.72 1.70 12.07
CA TYR A 450 -5.26 0.37 11.75
C TYR A 450 -4.64 -0.78 12.57
N VAL A 451 -3.72 -0.50 13.50
CA VAL A 451 -3.12 -1.55 14.35
C VAL A 451 -4.21 -2.36 15.05
N CYS A 452 -4.16 -3.68 14.92
CA CYS A 452 -5.21 -4.57 15.44
C CYS A 452 -4.92 -4.94 16.90
N VAL A 453 -5.88 -4.62 17.78
CA VAL A 453 -5.84 -4.92 19.23
C VAL A 453 -7.14 -5.57 19.70
N THR A 454 -7.16 -6.12 20.91
CA THR A 454 -8.40 -6.66 21.48
C THR A 454 -9.42 -5.54 21.77
N LYS A 455 -10.70 -5.89 21.84
CA LYS A 455 -11.77 -4.93 22.20
C LYS A 455 -11.55 -4.27 23.55
N GLU A 456 -11.08 -5.04 24.53
CA GLU A 456 -10.74 -4.53 25.87
C GLU A 456 -9.60 -3.50 25.78
N ARG A 457 -8.54 -3.82 25.03
CA ARG A 457 -7.40 -2.92 24.85
C ARG A 457 -7.80 -1.61 24.18
N LYS A 458 -8.68 -1.66 23.16
CA LYS A 458 -9.25 -0.45 22.54
C LYS A 458 -9.96 0.44 23.57
N GLN A 459 -10.74 -0.14 24.47
CA GLN A 459 -11.43 0.61 25.52
C GLN A 459 -10.45 1.27 26.50
N GLN A 460 -9.39 0.55 26.90
CA GLN A 460 -8.33 1.09 27.76
C GLN A 460 -7.68 2.33 27.12
N ILE A 461 -7.35 2.27 25.83
CA ILE A 461 -6.71 3.37 25.09
C ILE A 461 -7.64 4.59 24.94
N GLN A 462 -8.93 4.38 24.72
CA GLN A 462 -9.91 5.47 24.65
C GLN A 462 -10.01 6.24 25.97
N ASN A 463 -9.90 5.56 27.11
CA ASN A 463 -9.92 6.20 28.42
C ASN A 463 -8.65 7.05 28.66
N LEU A 464 -7.49 6.63 28.14
CA LEU A 464 -6.23 7.38 28.25
C LEU A 464 -6.21 8.71 27.48
N ARG A 465 -6.93 8.81 26.34
CA ARG A 465 -6.91 10.03 25.50
C ARG A 465 -7.38 11.30 26.19
N LYS A 466 -8.14 11.19 27.28
CA LYS A 466 -8.69 12.37 27.99
C LYS A 466 -7.61 13.20 28.71
N ALA A 467 -6.39 12.68 28.86
CA ALA A 467 -5.27 13.39 29.51
C ALA A 467 -4.28 13.98 28.49
N ARG A 468 -4.67 15.03 27.74
CA ARG A 468 -3.75 15.74 26.82
C ARG A 468 -2.92 16.81 27.55
N ASN A 469 -1.62 16.86 27.26
CA ASN A 469 -0.75 17.96 27.65
C ASN A 469 -0.53 18.90 26.45
N ARG A 470 -0.61 20.22 26.66
CA ARG A 470 -0.46 21.24 25.60
C ARG A 470 0.99 21.54 25.20
N LEU A 471 1.95 21.23 26.07
CA LEU A 471 3.34 21.69 25.94
C LEU A 471 4.29 20.69 25.25
N ASP A 472 3.79 19.56 24.74
CA ASP A 472 4.60 18.46 24.15
C ASP A 472 5.69 17.86 25.08
N ILE A 473 5.74 18.32 26.33
CA ILE A 473 6.71 17.89 27.34
C ILE A 473 5.98 17.03 28.37
N CYS A 474 6.27 15.74 28.40
CA CYS A 474 5.75 14.86 29.44
C CYS A 474 6.50 15.08 30.77
N ARG A 475 5.75 15.44 31.82
CA ARG A 475 6.29 15.55 33.18
C ARG A 475 6.68 14.15 33.67
N LYS A 476 7.91 14.00 34.17
CA LYS A 476 8.37 12.74 34.77
C LYS A 476 7.39 12.27 35.86
N PRO A 477 7.09 10.96 35.96
CA PRO A 477 7.71 9.85 35.25
C PRO A 477 7.06 9.48 33.90
N LEU A 478 6.15 10.31 33.36
CA LEU A 478 5.48 10.01 32.09
C LEU A 478 6.41 10.26 30.88
N VAL A 479 6.16 9.51 29.81
CA VAL A 479 6.87 9.61 28.53
C VAL A 479 5.87 9.73 27.38
N PRO A 480 6.26 10.31 26.23
CA PRO A 480 5.39 10.33 25.05
C PRO A 480 5.09 8.91 24.57
N ARG A 481 3.81 8.60 24.25
CA ARG A 481 3.37 7.27 23.82
C ARG A 481 4.00 6.84 22.49
N LYS A 482 4.14 7.77 21.55
CA LYS A 482 4.78 7.53 20.24
C LYS A 482 4.20 6.31 19.50
N ALA A 483 2.88 6.15 19.49
CA ALA A 483 2.24 5.17 18.60
C ALA A 483 2.54 5.47 17.12
N PHE A 484 2.73 6.76 16.80
CA PHE A 484 3.17 7.30 15.52
C PHE A 484 3.91 8.62 15.75
N PRO A 485 4.61 9.21 14.76
CA PRO A 485 5.53 10.33 14.98
C PRO A 485 4.95 11.53 15.74
N SER A 486 3.70 11.91 15.41
CA SER A 486 2.97 13.04 16.02
C SER A 486 2.13 12.66 17.26
N ASP A 487 2.21 11.41 17.74
CA ASP A 487 1.52 10.98 18.95
C ASP A 487 2.29 11.38 20.21
N ASN A 488 1.98 12.58 20.71
CA ASN A 488 2.62 13.16 21.90
C ASN A 488 1.78 13.01 23.18
N VAL A 489 0.81 12.09 23.20
CA VAL A 489 0.06 11.78 24.44
C VAL A 489 1.02 11.21 25.47
N CYS A 490 1.00 11.77 26.69
CA CYS A 490 1.88 11.33 27.77
C CYS A 490 1.30 10.10 28.48
N VAL A 491 2.10 9.05 28.61
CA VAL A 491 1.72 7.77 29.19
C VAL A 491 2.80 7.23 30.12
N THR A 492 2.52 6.14 30.83
CA THR A 492 3.52 5.45 31.65
C THR A 492 4.55 4.74 30.78
N GLN A 493 5.74 4.45 31.33
CA GLN A 493 6.76 3.67 30.62
C GLN A 493 6.24 2.29 30.17
N LYS A 494 5.36 1.67 30.96
CA LYS A 494 4.72 0.39 30.62
C LYS A 494 3.82 0.54 29.39
N GLU A 495 2.95 1.55 29.37
CA GLU A 495 2.04 1.81 28.25
C GLU A 495 2.78 2.16 26.96
N PHE A 496 3.86 2.95 27.08
CA PHE A 496 4.78 3.20 25.99
C PHE A 496 5.34 1.88 25.43
N ALA A 497 5.90 1.00 26.27
CA ALA A 497 6.43 -0.30 25.84
C ALA A 497 5.37 -1.19 25.18
N THR A 498 4.15 -1.25 25.73
CA THR A 498 3.03 -1.99 25.13
C THR A 498 2.66 -1.44 23.75
N THR A 499 2.60 -0.11 23.60
CA THR A 499 2.31 0.52 22.30
C THR A 499 3.37 0.18 21.26
N GLN A 500 4.65 0.18 21.65
CA GLN A 500 5.75 -0.18 20.75
C GLN A 500 5.69 -1.64 20.33
N GLN A 501 5.32 -2.54 21.26
CA GLN A 501 5.12 -3.95 20.97
C GLN A 501 3.94 -4.15 20.00
N GLU A 502 2.80 -3.51 20.23
CA GLU A 502 1.64 -3.56 19.32
C GLU A 502 2.01 -3.12 17.90
N ASN A 503 2.85 -2.10 17.75
CA ASN A 503 3.31 -1.64 16.44
C ASN A 503 4.22 -2.69 15.77
N ALA A 504 5.20 -3.22 16.52
CA ALA A 504 6.16 -4.21 16.02
C ALA A 504 5.49 -5.54 15.62
N GLU A 505 4.41 -5.91 16.31
CA GLU A 505 3.68 -7.17 16.10
C GLU A 505 2.41 -7.02 15.27
N SER A 506 2.16 -5.84 14.69
CA SER A 506 0.92 -5.54 13.95
C SER A 506 0.63 -6.54 12.82
N HIS A 507 1.66 -7.01 12.11
CA HIS A 507 1.53 -8.01 11.06
C HIS A 507 0.90 -9.33 11.53
N LYS A 508 1.04 -9.69 12.82
CA LYS A 508 0.51 -10.94 13.39
C LYS A 508 -0.99 -10.91 13.62
N THR A 509 -1.59 -9.71 13.69
CA THR A 509 -3.01 -9.52 14.01
C THR A 509 -3.82 -9.01 12.82
N MET A 510 -3.16 -8.72 11.69
CA MET A 510 -3.78 -8.39 10.41
C MET A 510 -4.19 -9.64 9.64
N LYS A 511 -5.40 -9.64 9.09
CA LYS A 511 -5.95 -10.78 8.35
C LYS A 511 -5.29 -10.95 6.97
N TYR A 512 -4.88 -9.86 6.34
CA TYR A 512 -4.39 -9.84 4.95
C TYR A 512 -3.00 -9.20 4.85
N HIS A 513 -2.06 -9.60 5.71
CA HIS A 513 -0.66 -9.22 5.59
C HIS A 513 0.01 -10.01 4.45
N LEU A 514 -0.25 -9.58 3.21
CA LEU A 514 0.11 -10.27 1.97
C LEU A 514 0.57 -9.24 0.93
N PHE A 515 1.34 -9.67 -0.07
CA PHE A 515 1.69 -8.81 -1.20
C PHE A 515 0.43 -8.51 -2.02
N PHE A 516 0.24 -7.26 -2.42
CA PHE A 516 -0.93 -6.82 -3.16
C PHE A 516 -0.60 -6.66 -4.64
N ASN A 517 -1.48 -7.10 -5.54
CA ASN A 517 -1.23 -7.10 -6.99
C ASN A 517 0.03 -7.88 -7.44
N GLY A 518 0.35 -8.98 -6.77
CA GLY A 518 1.47 -9.84 -7.14
C GLY A 518 1.53 -11.10 -6.30
N GLU A 519 2.50 -11.98 -6.57
CA GLU A 519 2.62 -13.30 -5.94
C GLU A 519 3.79 -13.41 -4.94
N GLU A 520 4.52 -12.33 -4.71
CA GLU A 520 5.71 -12.36 -3.87
C GLU A 520 5.40 -12.57 -2.38
N THR A 521 6.32 -13.22 -1.66
CA THR A 521 6.26 -13.30 -0.20
C THR A 521 6.80 -12.04 0.45
N ILE A 522 6.12 -11.60 1.51
CA ILE A 522 6.58 -10.53 2.41
C ILE A 522 7.55 -11.14 3.42
N ALA A 523 8.76 -10.60 3.51
CA ALA A 523 9.71 -10.97 4.56
C ALA A 523 9.29 -10.30 5.88
N LEU A 524 9.19 -11.09 6.95
CA LEU A 524 8.87 -10.63 8.31
C LEU A 524 10.11 -10.11 9.06
#